data_AF-A0A6G2A3X7-F1
#
_entry.id   AF-A0A6G2A3X7-F1
#
_cell.length_a   1.000
_cell.length_b   1.000
_cell.length_c   1.000
_cell.angle_alpha   90.00
_cell.angle_beta   90.00
_cell.angle_gamma   90.00
#
_symmetry.space_group_name_H-M   'P 1'
#
loop_
_entity.id
_entity.type
_entity.pdbx_description
1 polymer ?
#
loop_
_entity_poly.entity_id
_entity_poly.type
_entity_poly.pdbx_seq_one_letter_code
_entity_poly.pdbx_strand_id
1 'polypeptide(L)'
;MERLDECLKVHADMLDAQNIGSIYELQGLSELHYYLKVEHVFTPAEVEALLSFQDPLDVARWCWEENNHEHSFPICDLLKEIDAAQKFEHFTSEPSAQDKYTLLMKRLGQNYFAYRESLMSRDKESLIEKAAEITAMQEAYSYLTTKFEFRDEMLDDVLALENPLKYFADRWLMPVSDVFDVDMDIRENIAGIRDSQEYLCQREPAVSVLARLQNAAQEVRECPAVEKPVRDFGAR
;
A
#
# COMPACT_ATOMS: atom_id res chain seq x y z
N MET A 1 21.31 26.47 12.71
CA MET A 1 20.93 26.55 14.13
C MET A 1 19.65 25.79 14.46
N GLU A 2 18.58 25.85 13.65
CA GLU A 2 17.35 25.06 13.88
C GLU A 2 17.61 23.56 14.10
N ARG A 3 18.62 23.01 13.43
CA ARG A 3 19.00 21.61 13.60
C ARG A 3 19.50 21.23 14.99
N LEU A 4 20.12 22.17 15.73
CA LEU A 4 20.45 21.94 17.15
C LEU A 4 19.18 21.87 18.01
N ASP A 5 18.13 22.64 17.66
CA ASP A 5 16.84 22.57 18.34
C ASP A 5 16.16 21.22 18.10
N GLU A 6 16.19 20.73 16.87
CA GLU A 6 15.67 19.40 16.54
C GLU A 6 16.45 18.29 17.27
N CYS A 7 17.78 18.37 17.35
CA CYS A 7 18.57 17.41 18.15
C CYS A 7 18.15 17.41 19.62
N LEU A 8 18.01 18.58 20.25
CA LEU A 8 17.59 18.64 21.65
C LEU A 8 16.18 18.06 21.85
N LYS A 9 15.26 18.29 20.91
CA LYS A 9 13.92 17.67 20.95
C LYS A 9 13.99 16.15 20.86
N VAL A 10 14.81 15.60 19.95
CA VAL A 10 15.01 14.14 19.83
C VAL A 10 15.54 13.55 21.14
N HIS A 11 16.54 14.18 21.77
CA HIS A 11 17.03 13.75 23.09
C HIS A 11 15.94 13.82 24.18
N ALA A 12 15.11 14.85 24.16
CA ALA A 12 14.00 14.97 25.10
C ALA A 12 12.92 13.90 24.88
N ASP A 13 12.61 13.57 23.62
CA ASP A 13 11.63 12.53 23.26
C ASP A 13 12.13 11.12 23.61
N MET A 14 13.45 10.91 23.56
CA MET A 14 14.11 9.65 23.93
C MET A 14 14.36 9.49 25.45
N LEU A 15 13.99 10.48 26.26
CA LEU A 15 14.22 10.47 27.70
C LEU A 15 13.50 9.30 28.39
N ASP A 16 14.26 8.43 29.05
CA ASP A 16 13.69 7.49 30.02
C ASP A 16 13.48 8.20 31.37
N ALA A 17 12.25 8.64 31.61
CA ALA A 17 11.87 9.35 32.85
C ALA A 17 12.00 8.49 34.13
N GLN A 18 12.17 7.17 34.02
CA GLN A 18 12.42 6.29 35.17
C GLN A 18 13.91 6.24 35.54
N ASN A 19 14.80 6.63 34.63
CA ASN A 19 16.23 6.71 34.86
C ASN A 19 16.64 8.15 35.20
N ILE A 20 16.93 8.40 36.47
CA ILE A 20 17.35 9.73 36.94
C ILE A 20 18.65 10.21 36.26
N GLY A 21 19.53 9.29 35.82
CA GLY A 21 20.74 9.63 35.07
C GLY A 21 20.41 10.31 33.75
N SER A 22 19.44 9.78 33.00
CA SER A 22 18.99 10.35 31.72
C SER A 22 18.39 11.74 31.87
N ILE A 23 17.78 12.05 33.03
CA ILE A 23 17.28 13.40 33.33
C ILE A 23 18.45 14.39 33.47
N TYR A 24 19.51 14.01 34.19
CA TYR A 24 20.70 14.85 34.33
C TYR A 24 21.47 15.01 33.01
N GLU A 25 21.56 13.96 32.21
CA GLU A 25 22.16 14.02 30.87
C GLU A 25 21.40 15.01 29.97
N LEU A 26 20.07 14.93 29.94
CA LEU A 26 19.25 15.88 29.18
C LEU A 26 19.41 17.32 29.69
N GLN A 27 19.52 17.51 31.01
CA GLN A 27 19.79 18.84 31.57
C GLN A 27 21.13 19.38 31.05
N GLY A 28 22.20 18.59 31.10
CA GLY A 28 23.52 19.01 30.60
C GLY A 28 23.49 19.36 29.10
N LEU A 29 22.81 18.54 28.28
CA LEU A 29 22.61 18.82 26.86
C LEU A 29 21.81 20.11 26.64
N SER A 30 20.82 20.41 27.49
CA SER A 30 20.02 21.64 27.41
C SER A 30 20.83 22.89 27.76
N GLU A 31 21.71 22.81 28.75
CA GLU A 31 22.61 23.90 29.15
C GLU A 31 23.64 24.18 28.04
N LEU A 32 24.24 23.13 27.48
CA LEU A 32 25.15 23.25 26.35
C LEU A 32 24.44 23.81 25.11
N HIS A 33 23.24 23.33 24.79
CA HIS A 33 22.43 23.86 23.69
C HIS A 33 22.19 25.36 23.84
N TYR A 34 21.81 25.80 25.06
CA TYR A 34 21.62 27.22 25.35
C TYR A 34 22.92 28.01 25.14
N TYR A 35 24.05 27.54 25.67
CA TYR A 35 25.35 28.17 25.47
C TYR A 35 25.66 28.33 23.98
N LEU A 36 25.55 27.26 23.20
CA LEU A 36 25.81 27.29 21.75
C LEU A 36 24.90 28.28 21.05
N LYS A 37 23.61 28.33 21.40
CA LYS A 37 22.63 29.14 20.69
C LYS A 37 22.66 30.62 21.05
N VAL A 38 22.99 30.95 22.30
CA VAL A 38 22.82 32.29 22.86
C VAL A 38 24.15 32.97 23.20
N GLU A 39 25.14 32.21 23.67
CA GLU A 39 26.40 32.77 24.18
C GLU A 39 27.57 32.58 23.20
N HIS A 40 27.63 31.44 22.50
CA HIS A 40 28.71 31.14 21.56
C HIS A 40 28.58 31.93 20.27
N VAL A 41 29.65 32.62 19.88
CA VAL A 41 29.72 33.34 18.61
C VAL A 41 30.33 32.42 17.56
N PHE A 42 29.45 31.78 16.79
CA PHE A 42 29.87 30.89 15.72
C PHE A 42 30.54 31.61 14.54
N THR A 43 31.63 31.03 14.06
CA THR A 43 32.14 31.25 12.70
C THR A 43 31.39 30.35 11.70
N PRO A 44 31.31 30.72 10.40
CA PRO A 44 30.68 29.87 9.39
C PRO A 44 31.28 28.45 9.32
N ALA A 45 32.59 28.34 9.50
CA ALA A 45 33.30 27.05 9.48
C ALA A 45 32.92 26.15 10.66
N GLU A 46 32.73 26.71 11.85
CA GLU A 46 32.27 25.93 13.01
C GLU A 46 30.83 25.44 12.83
N VAL A 47 29.95 26.27 12.24
CA VAL A 47 28.58 25.85 11.94
C VAL A 47 28.59 24.69 10.94
N GLU A 48 29.36 24.81 9.86
CA GLU A 48 29.46 23.76 8.84
C GLU A 48 30.04 22.46 9.42
N ALA A 49 31.15 22.56 10.18
CA ALA A 49 31.81 21.41 10.77
C ALA A 49 30.97 20.73 11.85
N LEU A 50 30.34 21.48 12.76
CA LEU A 50 29.54 20.89 13.82
C LEU A 50 28.26 20.27 13.24
N LEU A 51 27.59 20.97 12.32
CA LEU A 51 26.38 20.45 11.70
C LEU A 51 26.65 19.37 10.64
N SER A 52 27.89 18.98 10.34
CA SER A 52 28.12 17.84 9.44
C SER A 52 27.86 16.49 10.11
N PHE A 53 27.73 16.43 11.45
CA PHE A 53 27.49 15.21 12.21
C PHE A 53 26.01 14.89 12.35
N GLN A 54 25.65 13.62 12.51
CA GLN A 54 24.25 13.17 12.67
C GLN A 54 23.61 13.80 13.92
N ASP A 55 24.34 13.74 15.03
CA ASP A 55 23.98 14.38 16.31
C ASP A 55 25.00 15.47 16.70
N PRO A 56 24.88 16.68 16.15
CA PRO A 56 25.78 17.79 16.48
C PRO A 56 25.80 18.15 17.97
N LEU A 57 24.74 17.88 18.74
CA LEU A 57 24.68 18.27 20.14
C LEU A 57 25.48 17.28 21.02
N ASP A 58 25.41 15.99 20.73
CA ASP A 58 26.27 15.01 21.40
C ASP A 58 27.75 15.24 21.04
N VAL A 59 28.08 15.51 19.77
CA VAL A 59 29.47 15.85 19.40
C VAL A 59 29.96 17.09 20.14
N ALA A 60 29.12 18.14 20.24
CA ALA A 60 29.47 19.33 21.02
C ALA A 60 29.70 19.02 22.50
N ARG A 61 28.94 18.08 23.09
CA ARG A 61 29.12 17.64 24.48
C ARG A 61 30.49 17.01 24.69
N TRP A 62 30.94 16.16 23.77
CA TRP A 62 32.30 15.61 23.83
C TRP A 62 33.37 16.69 23.68
N CYS A 63 33.19 17.64 22.76
CA CYS A 63 34.08 18.79 22.66
C CYS A 63 34.12 19.58 23.99
N TRP A 64 32.98 19.74 24.66
CA TRP A 64 32.87 20.45 25.94
C TRP A 64 33.61 19.73 27.07
N GLU A 65 33.45 18.42 27.16
CA GLU A 65 34.09 17.59 28.18
C GLU A 65 35.60 17.51 28.03
N GLU A 66 36.10 17.47 26.79
CA GLU A 66 37.53 17.43 26.46
C GLU A 66 38.17 18.83 26.35
N ASN A 67 37.38 19.90 26.55
CA ASN A 67 37.87 21.26 26.39
C ASN A 67 38.86 21.66 27.49
N ASN A 68 40.14 21.71 27.13
CA ASN A 68 41.21 22.19 28.02
C ASN A 68 41.51 23.69 27.87
N HIS A 69 40.71 24.43 27.09
CA HIS A 69 40.89 25.86 26.90
C HIS A 69 40.11 26.66 27.96
N GLU A 70 40.84 27.41 28.79
CA GLU A 70 40.32 28.04 30.02
C GLU A 70 39.13 28.99 29.80
N HIS A 71 39.10 29.72 28.67
CA HIS A 71 38.08 30.74 28.37
C HIS A 71 37.62 30.74 26.91
N SER A 72 37.84 29.66 26.16
CA SER A 72 37.44 29.58 24.77
C SER A 72 36.85 28.22 24.46
N PHE A 73 35.96 28.19 23.47
CA PHE A 73 35.38 26.95 22.94
C PHE A 73 35.70 26.84 21.45
N PRO A 74 36.95 26.51 21.06
CA PRO A 74 37.36 26.46 19.66
C PRO A 74 36.86 25.16 19.01
N ILE A 75 35.60 25.16 18.57
CA ILE A 75 34.89 23.94 18.14
C ILE A 75 35.67 23.19 17.06
N CYS A 76 36.17 23.87 16.03
CA CYS A 76 36.91 23.21 14.94
C CYS A 76 38.21 22.54 15.39
N ASP A 77 38.86 23.03 16.44
CA ASP A 77 40.09 22.43 16.96
C ASP A 77 39.75 21.24 17.87
N LEU A 78 38.76 21.42 18.76
CA LEU A 78 38.25 20.34 19.61
C LEU A 78 37.73 19.16 18.78
N LEU A 79 37.01 19.40 17.67
CA LEU A 79 36.55 18.35 16.76
C LEU A 79 37.71 17.51 16.19
N LYS A 80 38.88 18.12 15.93
CA LYS A 80 40.07 17.40 15.48
C LYS A 80 40.74 16.65 16.62
N GLU A 81 40.84 17.28 17.80
CA GLU A 81 41.45 16.68 18.98
C GLU A 81 40.72 15.40 19.43
N ILE A 82 39.38 15.42 19.37
CA ILE A 82 38.58 14.24 19.70
C ILE A 82 38.48 13.23 18.54
N ASP A 83 39.08 13.51 17.38
CA ASP A 83 38.95 12.73 16.14
C ASP A 83 37.47 12.48 15.76
N ALA A 84 36.68 13.55 15.79
CA ALA A 84 35.23 13.46 15.68
C ALA A 84 34.77 12.78 14.39
N ALA A 85 35.49 13.01 13.29
CA ALA A 85 35.18 12.43 11.99
C ALA A 85 35.25 10.89 11.95
N GLN A 86 36.06 10.28 12.82
CA GLN A 86 36.10 8.82 12.95
C GLN A 86 35.14 8.29 14.01
N LYS A 87 34.89 9.05 15.07
CA LYS A 87 34.08 8.59 16.21
C LYS A 87 32.58 8.74 16.01
N PHE A 88 32.14 9.73 15.24
CA PHE A 88 30.72 10.08 15.12
C PHE A 88 30.24 9.94 13.69
N GLU A 89 28.99 9.48 13.56
CA GLU A 89 28.32 9.39 12.27
C GLU A 89 28.09 10.78 11.67
N HIS A 90 28.24 10.87 10.35
CA HIS A 90 27.95 12.09 9.60
C HIS A 90 26.48 12.16 9.24
N PHE A 91 25.97 13.39 9.19
CA PHE A 91 24.61 13.65 8.75
C PHE A 91 24.46 13.27 7.28
N THR A 92 23.65 12.26 7.03
CA THR A 92 23.20 11.92 5.69
C THR A 92 21.89 12.65 5.43
N SER A 93 21.91 13.58 4.47
CA SER A 93 20.69 14.27 4.02
C SER A 93 19.79 13.37 3.18
N GLU A 94 20.33 12.24 2.72
CA GLU A 94 19.58 11.26 1.96
C GLU A 94 18.67 10.48 2.91
N PRO A 95 17.33 10.50 2.67
CA PRO A 95 16.42 9.67 3.43
C PRO A 95 16.88 8.22 3.30
N SER A 96 16.89 7.49 4.41
CA SER A 96 17.25 6.07 4.37
C SER A 96 16.34 5.33 3.40
N ALA A 97 16.80 4.18 2.90
CA ALA A 97 15.95 3.30 2.08
C ALA A 97 14.59 3.03 2.72
N GLN A 98 14.58 2.88 4.05
CA GLN A 98 13.37 2.68 4.84
C GLN A 98 12.45 3.92 4.81
N ASP A 99 13.01 5.12 4.95
CA ASP A 99 12.24 6.37 4.88
C ASP A 99 11.66 6.59 3.48
N LYS A 100 12.45 6.30 2.44
CA LYS A 100 12.01 6.35 1.03
C LYS A 100 10.88 5.36 0.78
N TYR A 101 10.99 4.14 1.29
CA TYR A 101 9.94 3.12 1.20
C TYR A 101 8.65 3.58 1.91
N THR A 102 8.75 4.09 3.14
CA THR A 102 7.59 4.64 3.88
C THR A 102 6.95 5.81 3.13
N LEU A 103 7.75 6.70 2.56
CA LEU A 103 7.27 7.83 1.74
C LEU A 103 6.53 7.33 0.49
N LEU A 104 7.06 6.32 -0.18
CA LEU A 104 6.45 5.72 -1.36
C LEU A 104 5.10 5.06 -1.02
N MET A 105 5.05 4.25 0.04
CA MET A 105 3.79 3.63 0.50
C MET A 105 2.72 4.67 0.82
N LYS A 106 3.11 5.76 1.49
CA LYS A 106 2.23 6.90 1.75
C LYS A 106 1.71 7.54 0.45
N ARG A 107 2.60 7.78 -0.53
CA ARG A 107 2.23 8.39 -1.81
C ARG A 107 1.27 7.50 -2.62
N LEU A 108 1.55 6.19 -2.71
CA LEU A 108 0.67 5.22 -3.37
C LEU A 108 -0.72 5.21 -2.73
N GLY A 109 -0.78 5.19 -1.39
CA GLY A 109 -2.04 5.27 -0.65
C GLY A 109 -2.81 6.55 -0.98
N GLN A 110 -2.14 7.71 -0.92
CA GLN A 110 -2.75 8.99 -1.26
C GLN A 110 -3.29 9.02 -2.69
N ASN A 111 -2.54 8.54 -3.68
CA ASN A 111 -3.01 8.46 -5.06
C ASN A 111 -4.27 7.59 -5.19
N TYR A 112 -4.29 6.43 -4.52
CA TYR A 112 -5.41 5.51 -4.57
C TYR A 112 -6.67 6.09 -3.91
N PHE A 113 -6.54 6.68 -2.72
CA PHE A 113 -7.68 7.26 -2.01
C PHE A 113 -8.23 8.50 -2.71
N ALA A 114 -7.36 9.38 -3.24
CA ALA A 114 -7.80 10.52 -4.05
C ALA A 114 -8.54 10.06 -5.32
N TYR A 115 -8.04 9.02 -5.99
CA TYR A 115 -8.73 8.43 -7.14
C TYR A 115 -10.11 7.87 -6.72
N ARG A 116 -10.20 7.10 -5.64
CA ARG A 116 -11.48 6.58 -5.14
C ARG A 116 -12.47 7.68 -4.79
N GLU A 117 -12.02 8.74 -4.14
CA GLU A 117 -12.84 9.91 -3.83
C GLU A 117 -13.38 10.55 -5.12
N SER A 118 -12.55 10.67 -6.15
CA SER A 118 -12.97 11.18 -7.47
C SER A 118 -14.01 10.32 -8.19
N LEU A 119 -14.14 9.03 -7.83
CA LEU A 119 -15.17 8.15 -8.37
C LEU A 119 -16.51 8.34 -7.66
N MET A 120 -16.51 8.71 -6.39
CA MET A 120 -17.75 8.85 -5.59
C MET A 120 -18.65 9.99 -6.09
N SER A 121 -18.11 10.97 -6.81
CA SER A 121 -18.86 12.08 -7.39
C SER A 121 -19.35 11.82 -8.82
N ARG A 122 -19.04 10.67 -9.41
CA ARG A 122 -19.42 10.31 -10.80
C ARG A 122 -20.79 9.64 -10.87
N ASP A 123 -21.42 9.75 -12.02
CA ASP A 123 -22.62 9.01 -12.34
C ASP A 123 -22.33 7.54 -12.68
N LYS A 124 -23.39 6.72 -12.71
CA LYS A 124 -23.27 5.26 -12.90
C LYS A 124 -22.72 4.89 -14.28
N GLU A 125 -23.04 5.66 -15.31
CA GLU A 125 -22.63 5.35 -16.68
C GLU A 125 -21.13 5.62 -16.85
N SER A 126 -20.64 6.76 -16.33
CA SER A 126 -19.21 7.06 -16.28
C SER A 126 -18.41 6.03 -15.47
N LEU A 127 -18.99 5.48 -14.39
CA LEU A 127 -18.34 4.42 -13.62
C LEU A 127 -18.23 3.11 -14.40
N ILE A 128 -19.23 2.75 -15.20
CA ILE A 128 -19.20 1.56 -16.05
C ILE A 128 -18.14 1.71 -17.14
N GLU A 129 -18.06 2.86 -17.81
CA GLU A 129 -17.04 3.14 -18.82
C GLU A 129 -15.62 3.07 -18.25
N LYS A 130 -15.45 3.46 -16.98
CA LYS A 130 -14.17 3.41 -16.27
C LYS A 130 -13.88 2.08 -15.59
N ALA A 131 -14.73 1.05 -15.71
CA ALA A 131 -14.56 -0.20 -14.96
C ALA A 131 -13.17 -0.83 -15.14
N ALA A 132 -12.65 -0.86 -16.36
CA ALA A 132 -11.30 -1.39 -16.63
C ALA A 132 -10.19 -0.58 -15.94
N GLU A 133 -10.28 0.76 -15.96
CA GLU A 133 -9.34 1.65 -15.26
C GLU A 133 -9.45 1.48 -13.74
N ILE A 134 -10.67 1.31 -13.21
CA ILE A 134 -10.89 1.04 -11.79
C ILE A 134 -10.21 -0.26 -11.39
N THR A 135 -10.40 -1.34 -12.15
CA THR A 135 -9.75 -2.62 -11.91
C THR A 135 -8.22 -2.50 -11.96
N ALA A 136 -7.68 -1.86 -13.01
CA ALA A 136 -6.24 -1.65 -13.15
C ALA A 136 -5.65 -0.88 -11.96
N MET A 137 -6.30 0.22 -11.52
CA MET A 137 -5.87 1.00 -10.36
C MET A 137 -5.91 0.18 -9.06
N GLN A 138 -6.94 -0.65 -8.87
CA GLN A 138 -7.08 -1.50 -7.68
C GLN A 138 -6.02 -2.60 -7.62
N GLU A 139 -5.82 -3.31 -8.72
CA GLU A 139 -4.85 -4.40 -8.80
C GLU A 139 -3.41 -3.87 -8.72
N ALA A 140 -3.10 -2.78 -9.43
CA ALA A 140 -1.80 -2.12 -9.34
C ALA A 140 -1.48 -1.73 -7.89
N TYR A 141 -2.43 -1.08 -7.22
CA TYR A 141 -2.25 -0.68 -5.83
C TYR A 141 -2.02 -1.87 -4.91
N SER A 142 -2.87 -2.90 -5.01
CA SER A 142 -2.74 -4.11 -4.20
C SER A 142 -1.40 -4.80 -4.41
N TYR A 143 -0.98 -5.00 -5.65
CA TYR A 143 0.27 -5.70 -5.95
C TYR A 143 1.49 -4.91 -5.46
N LEU A 144 1.56 -3.61 -5.77
CA LEU A 144 2.69 -2.76 -5.37
C LEU A 144 2.83 -2.63 -3.85
N THR A 145 1.72 -2.73 -3.09
CA THR A 145 1.75 -2.57 -1.62
C THR A 145 1.85 -3.88 -0.85
N THR A 146 1.65 -5.04 -1.50
CA THR A 146 1.60 -6.34 -0.79
C THR A 146 2.49 -7.43 -1.37
N LYS A 147 2.87 -7.34 -2.65
CA LYS A 147 3.60 -8.41 -3.36
C LYS A 147 4.91 -7.94 -3.99
N PHE A 148 4.99 -6.68 -4.41
CA PHE A 148 6.18 -6.16 -5.06
C PHE A 148 7.22 -5.71 -4.02
N GLU A 149 8.46 -6.14 -4.21
CA GLU A 149 9.60 -5.74 -3.38
C GLU A 149 10.39 -4.65 -4.10
N PHE A 150 10.38 -3.43 -3.56
CA PHE A 150 11.16 -2.33 -4.10
C PHE A 150 12.61 -2.45 -3.67
N ARG A 151 13.54 -2.32 -4.63
CA ARG A 151 14.96 -2.11 -4.35
C ARG A 151 15.26 -0.62 -4.19
N ASP A 152 16.29 -0.28 -3.41
CA ASP A 152 16.67 1.11 -3.12
C ASP A 152 16.81 1.97 -4.39
N GLU A 153 17.47 1.42 -5.41
CA GLU A 153 17.66 2.06 -6.73
C GLU A 153 16.34 2.43 -7.42
N MET A 154 15.26 1.68 -7.17
CA MET A 154 13.95 1.94 -7.78
C MET A 154 13.16 3.01 -7.03
N LEU A 155 13.41 3.18 -5.73
CA LEU A 155 12.59 4.05 -4.90
C LEU A 155 12.65 5.49 -5.38
N ASP A 156 13.84 5.97 -5.76
CA ASP A 156 14.03 7.32 -6.26
C ASP A 156 13.31 7.55 -7.60
N ASP A 157 13.41 6.58 -8.53
CA ASP A 157 12.74 6.64 -9.82
C ASP A 157 11.21 6.71 -9.68
N VAL A 158 10.65 5.90 -8.78
CA VAL A 158 9.20 5.88 -8.55
C VAL A 158 8.74 7.11 -7.79
N LEU A 159 9.50 7.58 -6.80
CA LEU A 159 9.20 8.78 -6.03
C LEU A 159 9.27 10.07 -6.87
N ALA A 160 10.01 10.06 -7.98
CA ALA A 160 10.05 11.17 -8.93
C ALA A 160 8.70 11.37 -9.67
N LEU A 161 7.82 10.37 -9.67
CA LEU A 161 6.51 10.46 -10.30
C LEU A 161 5.52 11.23 -9.41
N GLU A 162 4.72 12.09 -10.02
CA GLU A 162 3.64 12.81 -9.31
C GLU A 162 2.55 11.83 -8.85
N ASN A 163 2.16 10.92 -9.75
CA ASN A 163 1.17 9.86 -9.51
C ASN A 163 1.71 8.50 -9.96
N PRO A 164 2.62 7.89 -9.19
CA PRO A 164 3.19 6.57 -9.50
C PRO A 164 2.12 5.50 -9.69
N LEU A 165 1.04 5.53 -8.90
CA LEU A 165 -0.01 4.52 -9.04
C LEU A 165 -0.68 4.55 -10.41
N LYS A 166 -1.05 5.74 -10.91
CA LYS A 166 -1.64 5.90 -12.24
C LYS A 166 -0.66 5.48 -13.34
N TYR A 167 0.62 5.81 -13.18
CA TYR A 167 1.66 5.42 -14.12
C TYR A 167 1.74 3.90 -14.32
N PHE A 168 1.69 3.14 -13.22
CA PHE A 168 1.67 1.68 -13.26
C PHE A 168 0.31 1.14 -13.72
N ALA A 169 -0.80 1.72 -13.26
CA ALA A 169 -2.15 1.34 -13.67
C ALA A 169 -2.38 1.45 -15.18
N ASP A 170 -1.85 2.50 -15.82
CA ASP A 170 -1.96 2.70 -17.28
C ASP A 170 -1.19 1.67 -18.11
N ARG A 171 -0.26 0.97 -17.47
CA ARG A 171 0.54 -0.11 -18.05
C ARG A 171 0.19 -1.44 -17.41
N TRP A 172 -0.88 -1.48 -16.63
CA TRP A 172 -1.24 -2.63 -15.82
C TRP A 172 -1.88 -3.68 -16.72
N LEU A 173 -1.11 -4.76 -16.93
CA LEU A 173 -1.46 -6.02 -17.56
C LEU A 173 -2.27 -5.91 -18.87
N MET A 174 -1.66 -6.40 -19.95
CA MET A 174 -2.41 -6.75 -21.15
C MET A 174 -3.53 -7.77 -20.82
N PRO A 175 -4.61 -7.81 -21.61
CA PRO A 175 -5.64 -8.85 -21.49
C PRO A 175 -5.02 -10.24 -21.32
N VAL A 176 -5.55 -11.07 -20.41
CA VAL A 176 -5.02 -12.42 -20.13
C VAL A 176 -4.97 -13.26 -21.42
N SER A 177 -5.90 -13.07 -22.34
CA SER A 177 -5.94 -13.68 -23.67
C SER A 177 -4.72 -13.37 -24.54
N ASP A 178 -4.06 -12.24 -24.29
CA ASP A 178 -2.93 -11.79 -25.09
C ASP A 178 -1.60 -12.39 -24.57
N VAL A 179 -1.61 -12.98 -23.37
CA VAL A 179 -0.44 -13.55 -22.70
C VAL A 179 -0.57 -15.07 -22.50
N PHE A 180 -1.79 -15.58 -22.31
CA PHE A 180 -2.09 -16.99 -22.09
C PHE A 180 -3.07 -17.52 -23.14
N ASP A 181 -2.96 -18.81 -23.48
CA ASP A 181 -3.91 -19.50 -24.36
C ASP A 181 -5.21 -19.82 -23.60
N VAL A 182 -6.06 -18.81 -23.49
CA VAL A 182 -7.35 -18.89 -22.79
C VAL A 182 -8.36 -19.77 -23.56
N ASP A 183 -8.15 -20.03 -24.87
CA ASP A 183 -9.03 -20.86 -25.68
C ASP A 183 -9.05 -22.32 -25.18
N MET A 184 -7.90 -22.81 -24.71
CA MET A 184 -7.80 -24.16 -24.14
C MET A 184 -8.62 -24.28 -22.85
N ASP A 185 -8.44 -23.33 -21.92
CA ASP A 185 -9.18 -23.30 -20.66
C ASP A 185 -10.69 -23.16 -20.89
N ILE A 186 -11.10 -22.32 -21.85
CA ILE A 186 -12.52 -22.18 -22.20
C ILE A 186 -13.07 -23.50 -22.75
N ARG A 187 -12.34 -24.20 -23.64
CA ARG A 187 -12.79 -25.49 -24.18
C ARG A 187 -12.93 -26.55 -23.08
N GLU A 188 -12.02 -26.58 -22.12
CA GLU A 188 -12.10 -27.49 -20.98
C GLU A 188 -13.30 -27.18 -20.10
N ASN A 189 -13.51 -25.90 -19.76
CA ASN A 189 -14.69 -25.46 -19.02
C ASN A 189 -15.99 -25.84 -19.74
N ILE A 190 -16.07 -25.63 -21.06
CA ILE A 190 -17.24 -26.00 -21.87
C ILE A 190 -17.47 -27.51 -21.84
N ALA A 191 -16.41 -28.32 -21.98
CA ALA A 191 -16.51 -29.76 -21.94
C ALA A 191 -17.09 -30.26 -20.60
N GLY A 192 -16.74 -29.59 -19.49
CA GLY A 192 -17.23 -29.89 -18.14
C GLY A 192 -18.65 -29.43 -17.81
N ILE A 193 -19.30 -28.59 -18.64
CA ILE A 193 -20.62 -27.99 -18.30
C ILE A 193 -21.66 -29.06 -17.98
N ARG A 194 -21.74 -30.14 -18.75
CA ARG A 194 -22.80 -31.16 -18.59
C ARG A 194 -22.71 -31.94 -17.28
N ASP A 195 -21.51 -31.99 -16.72
CA ASP A 195 -21.21 -32.68 -15.47
C ASP A 195 -21.15 -31.68 -14.30
N SER A 196 -21.27 -30.37 -14.56
CA SER A 196 -21.30 -29.34 -13.54
C SER A 196 -22.58 -29.42 -12.71
N GLN A 197 -22.44 -29.17 -11.41
CA GLN A 197 -23.56 -29.19 -10.48
C GLN A 197 -24.60 -28.11 -10.80
N GLU A 198 -24.15 -26.94 -11.29
CA GLU A 198 -25.04 -25.87 -11.73
C GLU A 198 -25.97 -26.32 -12.87
N TYR A 199 -25.42 -26.97 -13.89
CA TYR A 199 -26.20 -27.52 -15.01
C TYR A 199 -27.16 -28.62 -14.57
N LEU A 200 -26.71 -29.53 -13.70
CA LEU A 200 -27.54 -30.63 -13.19
C LEU A 200 -28.70 -30.13 -12.32
N CYS A 201 -28.51 -29.07 -11.54
CA CYS A 201 -29.56 -28.47 -10.71
C CYS A 201 -30.60 -27.69 -11.53
N GLN A 202 -30.21 -27.07 -12.65
CA GLN A 202 -31.15 -26.38 -13.55
C GLN A 202 -31.96 -27.34 -14.42
N ARG A 203 -31.48 -28.58 -14.60
CA ARG A 203 -32.17 -29.60 -15.37
C ARG A 203 -33.23 -30.26 -14.49
N GLU A 204 -34.50 -29.87 -14.67
CA GLU A 204 -35.61 -30.65 -14.12
C GLU A 204 -35.46 -32.12 -14.56
N PRO A 205 -35.74 -33.10 -13.67
CA PRO A 205 -35.66 -34.51 -14.06
C PRO A 205 -36.62 -34.72 -15.23
N ALA A 206 -36.07 -35.02 -16.40
CA ALA A 206 -36.88 -35.29 -17.59
C ALA A 206 -37.90 -36.36 -17.23
N VAL A 207 -39.19 -35.99 -17.20
CA VAL A 207 -40.27 -36.93 -16.88
C VAL A 207 -40.12 -38.10 -17.84
N SER A 208 -39.75 -39.26 -17.28
CA SER A 208 -39.45 -40.47 -18.05
C SER A 208 -40.57 -40.71 -19.07
N VAL A 209 -40.22 -41.08 -20.29
CA VAL A 209 -41.19 -41.44 -21.33
C VAL A 209 -42.19 -42.48 -20.80
N LEU A 210 -41.75 -43.35 -19.88
CA LEU A 210 -42.59 -44.29 -19.16
C LEU A 210 -43.65 -43.60 -18.29
N ALA A 211 -43.27 -42.58 -17.51
CA ALA A 211 -44.19 -41.81 -16.67
C ALA A 211 -45.18 -41.01 -17.53
N ARG A 212 -44.73 -40.49 -18.69
CA ARG A 212 -45.63 -39.85 -19.67
C ARG A 212 -46.62 -40.83 -20.28
N LEU A 213 -46.17 -42.04 -20.61
CA LEU A 213 -47.04 -43.10 -21.14
C LEU A 213 -48.04 -43.60 -20.09
N GLN A 214 -47.63 -43.71 -18.83
CA GLN A 214 -48.50 -44.11 -17.72
C GLN A 214 -49.57 -43.05 -17.45
N ASN A 215 -49.21 -41.78 -17.43
CA ASN A 215 -50.20 -40.69 -17.29
C ASN A 215 -51.17 -40.65 -18.48
N ALA A 216 -50.69 -40.81 -19.71
CA ALA A 216 -51.56 -40.88 -20.89
C ALA A 216 -52.50 -42.09 -20.87
N ALA A 217 -52.04 -43.26 -20.41
CA ALA A 217 -52.87 -44.44 -20.25
C ALA A 217 -53.93 -44.28 -19.15
N GLN A 218 -53.60 -43.53 -18.08
CA GLN A 218 -54.52 -43.21 -17.00
C GLN A 218 -55.61 -42.23 -17.47
N GLU A 219 -55.26 -41.18 -18.20
CA GLU A 219 -56.22 -40.24 -18.80
C GLU A 219 -57.19 -40.93 -19.79
N VAL A 220 -56.71 -41.88 -20.60
CA VAL A 220 -57.57 -42.66 -21.50
C VAL A 220 -58.53 -43.57 -20.73
N ARG A 221 -58.15 -44.04 -19.54
CA ARG A 221 -59.03 -44.83 -18.66
C ARG A 221 -60.08 -43.98 -17.93
N GLU A 222 -59.78 -42.71 -17.67
CA GLU A 222 -60.67 -41.80 -16.94
C GLU A 222 -61.63 -41.02 -17.85
N CYS A 223 -61.42 -41.04 -19.17
CA CYS A 223 -62.40 -40.57 -20.15
C CYS A 223 -63.56 -41.58 -20.29
N PRO A 224 -64.83 -41.18 -20.04
CA PRO A 224 -65.96 -42.06 -20.30
C PRO A 224 -66.11 -42.31 -21.81
N ALA A 225 -66.47 -43.54 -22.18
CA ALA A 225 -66.72 -43.91 -23.57
C ALA A 225 -67.75 -42.95 -24.19
N VAL A 226 -67.33 -42.22 -25.24
CA VAL A 226 -68.25 -41.43 -26.06
C VAL A 226 -69.29 -42.40 -26.64
N GLU A 227 -70.54 -42.25 -26.22
CA GLU A 227 -71.67 -43.02 -26.75
C GLU A 227 -71.72 -42.87 -28.27
N LYS A 228 -71.75 -44.01 -28.98
CA LYS A 228 -72.04 -44.02 -30.42
C LYS A 228 -73.43 -43.41 -30.63
N PRO A 229 -73.61 -42.49 -31.58
CA PRO A 229 -74.93 -41.95 -31.88
C PRO A 229 -75.83 -43.08 -32.41
N VAL A 230 -76.91 -43.34 -31.69
CA VAL A 230 -78.00 -44.20 -32.15
C VAL A 230 -78.61 -43.54 -33.39
N ARG A 231 -78.47 -44.18 -34.54
CA ARG A 231 -79.22 -43.82 -35.74
C ARG A 231 -80.68 -44.19 -35.53
N ASP A 232 -81.51 -43.18 -35.35
CA ASP A 232 -82.96 -43.30 -35.42
C ASP A 232 -83.37 -43.52 -36.88
N PHE A 233 -84.01 -44.66 -37.18
CA PHE A 233 -84.73 -44.88 -38.43
C PHE A 233 -86.21 -45.03 -38.07
N GLY A 234 -86.94 -43.93 -38.19
CA GLY A 234 -88.38 -43.90 -38.02
C GLY A 234 -89.15 -44.64 -39.13
N ALA A 235 -90.11 -45.43 -38.67
CA ALA A 235 -91.43 -45.73 -39.23
C ALA A 235 -91.57 -46.39 -40.62
N ARG A 236 -92.11 -47.61 -40.61
CA ARG A 236 -93.54 -47.89 -40.89
C ARG A 236 -93.97 -49.26 -40.39
#